data_AF-A0A1C0U854-F1
#
_entry.id   AF-A0A1C0U854-F1
#
_cell.length_a   1.000
_cell.length_b   1.000
_cell.length_c   1.000
_cell.angle_alpha   90.00
_cell.angle_beta   90.00
_cell.angle_gamma   90.00
#
_symmetry.space_group_name_H-M   'P 1'
#
loop_
_entity.id
_entity.type
_entity.pdbx_description
1 polymer ?
#
loop_
_entity_poly.entity_id
_entity_poly.type
_entity_poly.pdbx_seq_one_letter_code
_entity_poly.pdbx_strand_id
1 'polypeptide(L)' 'MNKNLTKAIRLNNEDFHLFESYANGKGITFSELCKSAVREKIEDELDLQLATESYEDYLSDKTTISHDELFKSV' A
#
# COMPACT_ATOMS: atom_id res chain seq x y z
N MET A 1 22.61 15.08 -6.18
CA MET A 1 23.04 13.67 -6.29
C MET A 1 22.14 12.85 -5.37
N ASN A 2 21.28 11.98 -5.90
CA ASN A 2 20.40 11.16 -5.06
C ASN A 2 21.24 10.06 -4.40
N LYS A 3 21.16 9.96 -3.07
CA LYS A 3 21.96 9.02 -2.28
C LYS A 3 21.23 7.68 -2.19
N ASN A 4 21.81 6.63 -2.75
CA ASN A 4 21.31 5.27 -2.57
C ASN A 4 21.70 4.76 -1.18
N LEU A 5 20.77 4.09 -0.50
CA LEU A 5 20.95 3.51 0.83
C LEU A 5 20.66 2.00 0.75
N THR A 6 21.54 1.20 1.35
CA THR A 6 21.38 -0.26 1.44
C THR A 6 20.99 -0.65 2.84
N LYS A 7 20.03 -1.58 2.96
CA LYS A 7 19.63 -2.23 4.21
C LYS A 7 19.79 -3.73 4.03
N ALA A 8 20.20 -4.42 5.09
CA ALA A 8 20.35 -5.88 5.10
C ALA A 8 19.20 -6.51 5.89
N ILE A 9 18.63 -7.59 5.34
CA ILE A 9 17.59 -8.40 5.97
C ILE A 9 18.19 -9.79 6.18
N ARG A 10 18.03 -10.34 7.39
CA ARG A 10 18.45 -11.73 7.66
C ARG A 10 17.29 -12.65 7.30
N LEU A 11 17.59 -13.72 6.57
CA LEU A 11 16.63 -14.72 6.12
C LEU A 11 17.17 -16.11 6.45
N ASN A 12 16.26 -17.06 6.61
CA ASN A 12 16.61 -18.47 6.57
C ASN A 12 16.66 -18.95 5.09
N ASN A 13 17.12 -20.17 4.85
CA ASN A 13 17.26 -20.69 3.48
C ASN A 13 15.90 -20.88 2.77
N GLU A 14 14.86 -21.29 3.50
CA GLU A 14 13.53 -21.51 2.92
C GLU A 14 12.91 -20.19 2.45
N ASP A 15 12.93 -19.16 3.30
CA ASP A 15 12.45 -17.81 2.99
C ASP A 15 13.21 -17.22 1.80
N PHE A 16 14.55 -17.38 1.79
CA PHE A 16 15.38 -16.88 0.70
C PHE A 16 14.96 -17.51 -0.64
N HIS A 17 14.85 -18.84 -0.71
CA HIS A 17 14.46 -19.53 -1.94
C HIS A 17 13.02 -19.22 -2.36
N LEU A 18 12.10 -19.11 -1.40
CA LEU A 18 10.71 -18.74 -1.67
C LEU A 18 10.62 -17.34 -2.29
N PHE A 19 11.24 -16.34 -1.68
CA PHE A 19 11.14 -14.96 -2.15
C PHE A 19 11.88 -14.75 -3.47
N GLU A 20 13.05 -15.37 -3.63
CA GLU A 20 13.84 -15.28 -4.86
C GLU A 20 13.11 -15.95 -6.03
N SER A 21 12.55 -17.15 -5.84
CA SER A 21 11.77 -17.82 -6.89
C SER A 21 10.51 -17.04 -7.28
N TYR A 22 9.82 -16.44 -6.31
CA TYR A 22 8.66 -15.59 -6.56
C TYR A 22 9.03 -14.32 -7.33
N ALA A 23 10.11 -13.63 -6.94
CA ALA A 23 10.60 -12.45 -7.64
C ALA A 23 10.98 -12.79 -9.08
N ASN A 24 11.71 -13.89 -9.30
CA ASN A 24 12.10 -14.38 -10.61
C ASN A 24 10.88 -14.72 -11.48
N GLY A 25 9.86 -15.40 -10.92
CA GLY A 25 8.61 -15.71 -11.62
C GLY A 25 7.83 -14.47 -12.05
N LYS A 26 7.99 -13.35 -11.34
CA LYS A 26 7.42 -12.04 -11.69
C LYS A 26 8.33 -11.19 -12.58
N GLY A 27 9.54 -11.64 -12.88
CA GLY A 27 10.53 -10.87 -13.66
C GLY A 27 11.03 -9.62 -12.93
N ILE A 28 11.01 -9.61 -11.59
CA ILE A 28 11.47 -8.50 -10.76
C ILE A 28 12.62 -8.93 -9.85
N THR A 29 13.38 -7.97 -9.36
CA THR A 29 14.44 -8.21 -8.37
C THR A 29 13.87 -8.43 -6.97
N PHE A 30 14.63 -9.12 -6.11
CA PHE A 30 14.28 -9.27 -4.69
C PHE A 30 14.11 -7.89 -3.99
N SER A 31 14.92 -6.90 -4.36
CA SER A 31 14.79 -5.54 -3.81
C SER A 31 13.46 -4.87 -4.21
N GLU A 32 13.00 -5.07 -5.44
CA GLU A 32 11.70 -4.56 -5.91
C GLU A 32 10.54 -5.26 -5.22
N LEU A 33 10.65 -6.59 -5.03
CA LEU A 33 9.69 -7.34 -4.24
C LEU A 33 9.57 -6.78 -2.82
N CYS A 34 10.69 -6.61 -2.11
CA CYS A 34 10.69 -6.07 -0.74
C CYS A 34 10.13 -4.64 -0.68
N LYS A 35 10.52 -3.77 -1.60
CA LYS A 35 10.01 -2.38 -1.66
C LYS A 35 8.49 -2.36 -1.87
N SER A 36 7.99 -3.21 -2.74
CA SER A 36 6.56 -3.27 -3.06
C SER A 36 5.76 -3.79 -1.87
N ALA A 37 6.21 -4.89 -1.25
CA ALA A 37 5.54 -5.46 -0.08
C ALA A 37 5.51 -4.50 1.12
N VAL A 38 6.59 -3.75 1.36
CA VAL A 38 6.62 -2.73 2.43
C VAL A 38 5.69 -1.58 2.11
N ARG A 39 5.64 -1.12 0.85
CA ARG A 39 4.73 -0.05 0.43
C ARG A 39 3.27 -0.47 0.58
N GLU A 40 2.91 -1.64 0.06
CA GLU A 40 1.56 -2.21 0.16
C GLU A 40 1.11 -2.30 1.61
N LYS A 41 1.99 -2.76 2.52
CA LYS A 41 1.66 -2.83 3.94
C LYS A 41 1.41 -1.46 4.58
N ILE A 42 2.15 -0.43 4.16
CA ILE A 42 1.94 0.95 4.62
C ILE A 42 0.62 1.50 4.07
N GLU A 43 0.33 1.25 2.80
CA GLU A 43 -0.90 1.68 2.13
C GLU A 43 -2.13 1.04 2.78
N ASP A 44 -2.11 -0.27 3.06
CA ASP A 44 -3.20 -0.97 3.78
C ASP A 44 -3.53 -0.32 5.13
N GLU A 45 -2.50 0.11 5.88
CA GLU A 45 -2.68 0.74 7.18
C GLU A 45 -3.29 2.15 7.06
N LEU A 46 -2.85 2.93 6.07
CA LEU A 46 -3.38 4.26 5.80
C LEU A 46 -4.82 4.18 5.26
N ASP A 47 -5.09 3.27 4.34
CA ASP A 47 -6.42 3.06 3.75
C ASP A 47 -7.43 2.65 4.82
N LEU A 48 -7.04 1.77 5.74
CA LEU A 48 -7.91 1.37 6.86
C LEU A 48 -8.23 2.56 7.79
N GLN A 49 -7.24 3.40 8.08
CA GLN A 49 -7.44 4.61 8.90
C GLN A 49 -8.39 5.59 8.20
N LEU A 50 -8.14 5.90 6.93
CA LEU A 50 -8.97 6.80 6.13
C LEU A 50 -10.40 6.29 5.98
N ALA A 51 -10.58 4.99 5.76
CA ALA A 51 -11.90 4.37 5.67
C ALA A 51 -12.66 4.48 7.00
N THR A 52 -11.96 4.30 8.13
CA THR A 52 -12.55 4.43 9.47
C THR A 52 -13.00 5.87 9.72
N GLU A 53 -12.11 6.85 9.49
CA GLU A 53 -12.41 8.27 9.65
C GLU A 53 -13.59 8.70 8.75
N SER A 54 -13.56 8.35 7.47
CA SER A 54 -14.63 8.66 6.52
C SER A 54 -15.98 8.05 6.95
N TYR A 55 -15.95 6.87 7.57
CA TYR A 55 -17.16 6.22 8.07
C TYR A 55 -17.69 6.91 9.34
N GLU A 56 -16.82 7.34 10.25
CA GLU A 56 -17.20 8.13 11.42
C GLU A 56 -17.82 9.48 11.02
N ASP A 57 -17.21 10.17 10.05
CA ASP A 57 -17.72 11.42 9.48
C ASP A 57 -19.12 11.23 8.88
N TYR A 58 -19.31 10.18 8.07
CA TYR A 58 -20.63 9.84 7.53
C TYR A 58 -21.66 9.51 8.63
N LEU A 59 -21.25 8.83 9.70
CA LEU A 59 -22.15 8.54 10.81
C LEU A 59 -22.55 9.83 11.56
N SER A 60 -21.65 10.81 11.62
CA SER A 60 -21.91 12.12 12.22
C SER A 60 -22.82 13.01 11.36
N ASP A 61 -22.65 12.96 10.04
CA ASP A 61 -23.46 13.66 9.05
C ASP A 61 -23.78 12.75 7.85
N LYS A 62 -25.03 12.28 7.79
CA LYS A 62 -25.54 11.39 6.74
C LYS A 62 -26.07 12.12 5.52
N THR A 63 -25.79 13.42 5.40
CA THR A 63 -26.20 14.20 4.24
C THR A 63 -25.61 13.58 2.98
N THR A 64 -26.48 13.27 2.03
CA THR A 64 -26.10 12.74 0.73
C THR A 64 -26.55 13.74 -0.32
N ILE A 65 -25.71 13.97 -1.32
CA ILE A 65 -26.04 14.79 -2.47
C ILE A 65 -26.16 13.90 -3.70
N SER A 66 -27.05 14.27 -4.61
CA SER A 66 -27.18 13.55 -5.88
C SER A 66 -25.92 13.74 -6.74
N HIS A 67 -25.69 12.81 -7.66
CA HIS A 67 -24.58 12.92 -8.62
C HIS A 67 -24.61 14.25 -9.39
N ASP A 68 -25.80 14.70 -9.81
CA ASP A 68 -25.99 15.96 -10.52
C ASP A 68 -25.66 17.19 -9.66
N GLU A 69 -25.88 17.13 -8.35
CA GLU A 69 -25.55 18.22 -7.42
C GLU A 69 -24.05 18.27 -7.12
N LEU A 70 -23.40 17.11 -6.93
CA LEU A 70 -21.96 17.01 -6.72
C LEU A 70 -21.19 17.69 -7.86
N PHE A 71 -21.50 17.36 -9.12
CA PHE A 71 -20.83 17.92 -10.30
C PHE A 71 -21.13 19.40 -10.56
N LYS A 72 -22.17 19.96 -9.95
CA LYS A 72 -22.43 21.42 -10.00
C LYS A 72 -21.65 22.19 -8.93
N SER A 73 -21.16 21.49 -7.91
CA SER A 73 -20.47 22.08 -6.74
C SER A 73 -18.94 22.08 -6.85
N VAL A 74 -18.39 21.44 -7.87
CA VAL A 74 -16.96 21.36 -8.21
C VAL A 74 -16.65 22.32 -9.36
#